data_AF-A0AB37E494-F1
#
_entry.id   AF-A0AB37E494-F1
#
_cell.length_a   1.000
_cell.length_b   1.000
_cell.length_c   1.000
_cell.angle_alpha   90.00
_cell.angle_beta   90.00
_cell.angle_gamma   90.00
#
_symmetry.space_group_name_H-M   'P 1'
#
loop_
_entity.id
_entity.type
_entity.pdbx_description
1 polymer ?
#
loop_
_entity_poly.entity_id
_entity_poly.type
_entity_poly.pdbx_seq_one_letter_code
_entity_poly.pdbx_strand_id
1 'polypeptide(L)'
;MADHVLTLPLTDAALERLKAAARAAGITPEAYALAVLDKALASGRDAPSGDFEVREKDAAFVVDSPEPWPPATPYDTTEAKRRLAEYDRTGKFIEFEDWAADFEAEIEAMLKAKA
;
A
#
# COMPACT_ATOMS: atom_id res chain seq x y z
N MET A 1 -33.68 -5.48 -1.24
CA MET A 1 -32.30 -5.27 -0.75
C MET A 1 -31.76 -6.64 -0.44
N ALA A 2 -30.58 -6.99 -0.96
CA ALA A 2 -30.03 -8.32 -0.73
C ALA A 2 -29.29 -8.32 0.61
N ASP A 3 -29.76 -9.14 1.56
CA ASP A 3 -29.09 -9.38 2.83
C ASP A 3 -27.89 -10.29 2.57
N HIS A 4 -26.78 -9.69 2.13
CA HIS A 4 -25.54 -10.42 1.90
C HIS A 4 -24.87 -10.74 3.24
N VAL A 5 -24.82 -12.02 3.59
CA VAL A 5 -24.11 -12.52 4.77
C VAL A 5 -22.63 -12.71 4.43
N LEU A 6 -21.75 -12.08 5.20
CA LEU A 6 -20.30 -12.25 5.11
C LEU A 6 -19.82 -13.20 6.21
N THR A 7 -19.18 -14.30 5.82
CA THR A 7 -18.53 -15.22 6.76
C THR A 7 -17.03 -14.95 6.82
N LEU A 8 -16.51 -14.63 8.00
CA LEU A 8 -15.09 -14.37 8.22
C LEU A 8 -14.46 -15.55 8.97
N PRO A 9 -13.55 -16.33 8.35
CA PRO A 9 -12.80 -17.35 9.08
C PRO A 9 -11.78 -16.66 9.98
N LEU A 10 -11.97 -16.79 11.29
CA LEU A 10 -11.04 -16.28 12.31
C LEU A 10 -10.37 -17.43 13.02
N THR A 11 -9.10 -17.26 13.38
CA THR A 11 -8.46 -18.13 14.36
C THR A 11 -9.07 -17.89 15.75
N ASP A 12 -9.02 -18.89 16.63
CA ASP A 12 -9.56 -18.77 17.99
C ASP A 12 -8.95 -17.56 18.74
N ALA A 13 -7.64 -17.33 18.56
CA ALA A 13 -6.96 -16.18 19.16
C ALA A 13 -7.48 -14.84 18.61
N ALA A 14 -7.80 -14.74 17.32
CA ALA A 14 -8.36 -13.54 16.73
C ALA A 14 -9.80 -13.30 17.19
N LEU A 15 -10.60 -14.38 17.29
CA LEU A 15 -11.97 -14.33 17.78
C LEU A 15 -12.02 -13.83 19.24
N GLU A 16 -11.14 -14.33 20.10
CA GLU A 16 -11.09 -13.89 21.51
C GLU A 16 -10.67 -12.43 21.66
N ARG A 17 -9.71 -11.96 20.84
CA ARG A 17 -9.34 -10.53 20.81
C ARG A 17 -10.50 -9.65 20.36
N LEU A 18 -11.26 -10.10 19.36
CA LEU A 18 -12.42 -9.37 18.85
C LEU A 18 -13.53 -9.29 19.90
N LYS A 19 -13.84 -10.39 20.60
CA LYS A 19 -14.79 -10.41 21.72
C LYS A 19 -14.36 -9.48 22.85
N ALA A 20 -13.07 -9.49 23.21
CA ALA A 20 -12.54 -8.61 24.24
C ALA A 20 -12.68 -7.12 23.85
N ALA A 21 -12.37 -6.78 22.59
CA ALA A 21 -12.49 -5.42 22.07
C ALA A 21 -13.96 -4.95 22.02
N ALA A 22 -14.87 -5.83 21.57
CA ALA A 22 -16.30 -5.55 21.55
C ALA A 22 -16.86 -5.31 22.97
N ARG A 23 -16.44 -6.15 23.93
CA ARG A 23 -16.79 -5.98 25.35
C ARG A 23 -16.27 -4.66 25.92
N ALA A 24 -15.04 -4.28 25.59
CA ALA A 24 -14.46 -2.99 26.00
C ALA A 24 -15.22 -1.80 25.40
N ALA A 25 -15.77 -1.95 24.19
CA ALA A 25 -16.61 -0.96 23.53
C ALA A 25 -18.10 -1.02 23.95
N GLY A 26 -18.51 -1.99 24.76
CA GLY A 26 -19.89 -2.16 25.21
C GLY A 26 -20.87 -2.58 24.12
N ILE A 27 -20.39 -3.17 23.02
CA ILE A 27 -21.20 -3.60 21.87
C ILE A 27 -20.99 -5.08 21.56
N THR A 28 -21.80 -5.64 20.66
CA THR A 28 -21.65 -7.04 20.25
C THR A 28 -20.40 -7.24 19.37
N PRO A 29 -19.82 -8.45 19.36
CA PRO A 29 -18.72 -8.81 18.45
C PRO A 29 -18.99 -8.44 16.99
N GLU A 30 -20.19 -8.71 16.50
CA GLU A 30 -20.60 -8.45 15.12
C GLU A 30 -20.71 -6.95 14.84
N ALA A 31 -21.31 -6.18 15.75
CA ALA A 31 -21.39 -4.72 15.61
C ALA A 31 -20.00 -4.07 15.64
N TYR A 32 -19.09 -4.61 16.47
CA TYR A 32 -17.70 -4.16 16.49
C TYR A 32 -16.98 -4.48 15.18
N ALA A 33 -17.14 -5.69 14.64
CA ALA A 33 -16.56 -6.09 13.36
C ALA A 33 -17.05 -5.19 12.21
N LEU A 34 -18.35 -4.92 12.15
CA LEU A 34 -18.95 -4.02 11.16
C LEU A 34 -18.39 -2.60 11.28
N ALA A 35 -18.32 -2.04 12.49
CA ALA A 35 -17.78 -0.69 12.69
C ALA A 35 -16.31 -0.57 12.26
N VAL A 36 -15.50 -1.62 12.45
CA VAL A 36 -14.12 -1.66 11.98
C VAL A 36 -14.04 -1.74 10.45
N LEU A 37 -14.89 -2.55 9.81
CA LEU A 37 -14.97 -2.65 8.35
C LEU A 37 -15.45 -1.33 7.73
N ASP A 38 -16.48 -0.71 8.28
CA ASP A 38 -16.98 0.58 7.84
C ASP A 38 -15.90 1.66 7.96
N LYS A 39 -15.16 1.66 9.06
CA LYS A 39 -14.03 2.57 9.23
C LYS A 39 -12.93 2.33 8.20
N ALA A 40 -12.59 1.07 7.92
CA ALA A 40 -11.60 0.72 6.90
C ALA A 40 -12.03 1.17 5.49
N LEU A 41 -13.30 0.98 5.15
CA LEU A 41 -13.89 1.41 3.87
C LEU A 41 -13.97 2.94 3.75
N ALA A 42 -14.34 3.63 4.84
CA ALA A 42 -14.37 5.09 4.88
C ALA A 42 -12.96 5.68 4.77
N SER A 43 -11.98 5.14 5.50
CA SER A 43 -10.59 5.58 5.40
C SER A 43 -9.96 5.32 4.04
N GLY A 44 -10.44 4.32 3.30
CA GLY A 44 -9.96 4.02 1.95
C GLY A 44 -10.56 4.90 0.84
N ARG A 45 -11.62 5.68 1.12
CA ARG A 45 -12.26 6.57 0.12
C ARG A 45 -11.72 8.00 0.14
N ASP A 46 -11.25 8.49 1.28
CA ASP A 46 -10.79 9.87 1.45
C ASP A 46 -9.26 9.99 1.51
N ALA A 47 -8.52 8.88 1.34
CA ALA A 47 -7.09 8.92 1.12
C ALA A 47 -6.81 9.39 -0.32
N PRO A 48 -6.10 10.51 -0.54
CA PRO A 48 -5.72 10.96 -1.87
C PRO A 48 -4.70 10.03 -2.57
N SER A 49 -4.19 9.01 -1.87
CA SER A 49 -3.55 7.84 -2.45
C SER A 49 -4.62 6.77 -2.65
N GLY A 50 -5.02 6.49 -3.89
CA GLY A 50 -5.84 5.32 -4.24
C GLY A 50 -5.13 3.98 -4.03
N ASP A 51 -4.23 3.91 -3.06
CA ASP A 51 -3.38 2.77 -2.78
C ASP A 51 -3.97 1.99 -1.61
N PHE A 52 -4.28 0.72 -1.88
CA PHE A 52 -4.29 -0.30 -0.83
C PHE A 52 -2.85 -0.40 -0.28
N GLU A 53 -2.48 0.48 0.63
CA GLU A 53 -1.13 0.48 1.18
C GLU A 53 -0.91 -0.80 2.01
N VAL A 54 0.02 -1.63 1.54
CA VAL A 54 0.82 -2.50 2.40
C VAL A 54 1.51 -1.56 3.39
N ARG A 55 1.10 -1.58 4.66
CA ARG A 55 1.70 -0.68 5.65
C ARG A 55 3.18 -1.00 5.78
N GLU A 56 4.00 0.04 5.73
CA GLU A 56 5.46 0.03 5.83
C GLU A 56 6.04 -0.65 7.09
N LYS A 57 5.21 -1.05 8.05
CA LYS A 57 5.63 -1.88 9.19
C LYS A 57 5.87 -3.34 8.80
N ASP A 58 5.27 -3.79 7.71
CA ASP A 58 5.17 -5.21 7.34
C ASP A 58 6.02 -5.57 6.11
N ALA A 59 6.61 -4.60 5.41
CA ALA A 59 7.41 -4.84 4.21
C ALA A 59 8.85 -4.33 4.37
N ALA A 60 9.68 -5.14 5.06
CA ALA A 60 11.06 -5.50 4.70
C ALA A 60 12.09 -4.47 4.17
N PHE A 61 11.91 -3.16 4.32
CA PHE A 61 12.95 -2.17 4.03
C PHE A 61 13.15 -1.23 5.21
N VAL A 62 13.77 -1.74 6.28
CA VAL A 62 14.48 -0.87 7.22
C VAL A 62 15.67 -0.30 6.45
N VAL A 63 15.46 0.84 5.81
CA VAL A 63 16.55 1.65 5.31
C VAL A 63 17.22 2.23 6.54
N ASP A 64 18.47 1.82 6.81
CA ASP A 64 19.39 2.47 7.76
C ASP A 64 19.78 3.88 7.25
N SER A 65 18.80 4.67 6.80
CA SER A 65 19.03 6.05 6.40
C SER A 65 18.93 6.93 7.65
N PRO A 66 19.97 7.72 7.95
CA PRO A 66 19.93 8.68 9.05
C PRO A 66 18.98 9.86 8.80
N GLU A 67 18.32 9.92 7.64
CA GLU A 67 17.40 10.99 7.30
C GLU A 67 15.98 10.68 7.82
N PRO A 68 15.34 11.63 8.53
CA PRO A 68 14.01 11.43 9.08
C PRO A 68 12.99 11.23 7.95
N TRP A 69 12.16 10.20 8.10
CA TRP A 69 10.97 10.01 7.28
C TRP A 69 9.79 10.83 7.84
N PRO A 70 9.02 11.55 6.99
CA PRO A 70 9.17 11.68 5.54
C PRO A 70 10.28 12.65 5.13
N PRO A 71 10.82 12.54 3.90
CA PRO A 71 11.89 13.42 3.42
C PRO A 71 11.47 14.90 3.49
N ALA A 72 12.42 15.77 3.85
CA ALA A 72 12.19 17.22 3.95
C ALA A 72 11.81 17.86 2.60
N THR A 73 12.22 17.25 1.49
CA THR A 73 11.75 17.60 0.15
C THR A 73 10.72 16.57 -0.33
N PRO A 74 9.51 17.00 -0.69
CA PRO A 74 8.53 16.13 -1.34
C PRO A 74 9.13 15.51 -2.61
N TYR A 75 8.85 14.23 -2.86
CA TYR A 75 9.22 13.57 -4.11
C TYR A 75 8.58 14.31 -5.30
N ASP A 76 9.40 14.65 -6.31
CA ASP A 76 8.88 15.15 -7.57
C ASP A 76 8.23 14.00 -8.36
N THR A 77 6.89 13.99 -8.34
CA THR A 77 6.08 12.98 -9.02
C THR A 77 5.60 13.44 -10.40
N THR A 78 6.07 14.58 -10.90
CA THR A 78 5.59 15.19 -12.15
C THR A 78 5.78 14.25 -13.35
N GLU A 79 6.97 13.67 -13.48
CA GLU A 79 7.29 12.76 -14.58
C GLU A 79 6.56 11.42 -14.46
N ALA A 80 6.40 10.90 -13.23
CA ALA A 80 5.64 9.68 -12.98
C ALA A 80 4.17 9.86 -13.40
N LYS A 81 3.55 10.98 -13.04
CA LYS A 81 2.17 11.33 -13.45
C LYS A 81 2.06 11.51 -14.97
N ARG A 82 3.06 12.11 -15.62
CA ARG A 82 3.09 12.25 -17.08
C ARG A 82 3.12 10.89 -17.78
N ARG A 83 3.99 9.97 -17.33
CA ARG A 83 4.09 8.62 -17.90
C ARG A 83 2.82 7.80 -17.67
N LEU A 84 2.21 7.92 -16.49
CA LEU A 84 0.94 7.25 -16.19
C LEU A 84 -0.18 7.74 -17.13
N ALA A 85 -0.32 9.05 -17.31
CA ALA A 85 -1.30 9.60 -18.24
C ALA A 85 -1.03 9.20 -19.71
N GLU A 86 0.24 9.04 -20.10
CA GLU A 86 0.61 8.55 -21.42
C GLU A 86 0.25 7.07 -21.60
N TYR A 87 0.47 6.24 -20.59
CA TYR A 87 0.03 4.86 -20.54
C TYR A 87 -1.49 4.77 -20.65
N ASP A 88 -2.24 5.50 -19.82
CA ASP A 88 -3.71 5.47 -19.84
C ASP A 88 -4.29 5.87 -21.22
N ARG A 89 -3.62 6.80 -21.91
CA ARG A 89 -4.03 7.27 -23.24
C ARG A 89 -3.68 6.30 -24.36
N THR A 90 -2.55 5.59 -24.27
CA THR A 90 -1.96 4.89 -25.43
C THR A 90 -1.80 3.38 -25.25
N GLY A 91 -1.90 2.89 -24.02
CA GLY A 91 -1.57 1.51 -23.65
C GLY A 91 -0.11 1.16 -23.90
N LYS A 92 0.77 2.14 -24.14
CA LYS A 92 2.20 1.89 -24.37
C LYS A 92 2.90 1.66 -23.05
N PHE A 93 3.52 0.52 -22.92
CA PHE A 93 4.41 0.16 -21.83
C PHE A 93 5.72 -0.38 -22.41
N ILE A 94 6.73 -0.45 -21.55
CA ILE A 94 7.96 -1.19 -21.81
C ILE A 94 7.88 -2.48 -20.99
N GLU A 95 8.33 -3.58 -21.56
CA GLU A 95 8.45 -4.82 -20.80
C GLU A 95 9.52 -4.67 -19.72
N PHE A 96 9.34 -5.38 -18.61
CA PHE A 96 10.29 -5.29 -17.49
C PHE A 96 11.70 -5.68 -17.90
N GLU A 97 11.84 -6.75 -18.71
CA GLU A 97 13.15 -7.25 -19.15
C GLU A 97 13.89 -6.22 -20.02
N ASP A 98 13.18 -5.52 -20.89
CA ASP A 98 13.76 -4.46 -21.73
C ASP A 98 14.22 -3.28 -20.87
N TRP A 99 13.38 -2.87 -19.90
CA TRP A 99 13.74 -1.80 -18.95
C TRP A 99 14.93 -2.19 -18.07
N ALA A 100 14.97 -3.42 -17.57
CA ALA A 100 16.01 -3.92 -16.68
C ALA A 100 17.37 -3.99 -17.40
N ALA A 101 17.37 -4.40 -18.67
CA ALA A 101 18.58 -4.43 -19.49
C ALA A 101 19.17 -3.02 -19.72
N ASP A 102 18.32 -2.04 -20.03
CA ASP A 102 18.75 -0.64 -20.19
C ASP A 102 19.31 -0.08 -18.87
N PHE A 103 18.62 -0.36 -17.75
CA PHE A 103 19.07 0.06 -16.43
C PHE A 103 20.40 -0.58 -16.02
N GLU A 104 20.57 -1.87 -16.24
CA GLU A 104 21.83 -2.58 -15.96
C GLU A 104 22.99 -2.01 -16.78
N ALA A 105 22.74 -1.70 -18.06
CA ALA A 105 23.72 -1.06 -18.92
C ALA A 105 24.12 0.35 -18.44
N GLU A 106 23.16 1.15 -17.95
CA GLU A 106 23.44 2.46 -17.35
C GLU A 106 24.30 2.32 -16.09
N ILE A 107 23.98 1.38 -15.20
CA ILE A 107 24.75 1.11 -13.99
C ILE A 107 26.17 0.65 -14.33
N GLU A 108 26.33 -0.26 -15.28
CA GLU A 108 27.66 -0.69 -15.75
C GLU A 108 28.48 0.48 -16.30
N ALA A 109 27.86 1.37 -17.09
CA ALA A 109 28.53 2.53 -17.65
C ALA A 109 28.98 3.50 -16.54
N MET A 110 28.13 3.74 -15.54
CA MET A 110 28.46 4.56 -14.37
C MET A 110 29.59 3.96 -13.55
N LEU A 111 29.59 2.63 -13.35
CA LEU A 111 30.66 1.94 -12.62
C LEU A 111 32.00 2.00 -13.38
N LYS A 112 31.98 1.79 -14.71
CA LYS A 112 33.17 1.91 -15.56
C LYS A 112 33.74 3.33 -15.58
N ALA A 113 32.89 4.36 -15.54
CA ALA A 113 33.33 5.76 -15.50
C ALA A 113 33.96 6.17 -14.15
N LYS A 114 33.77 5.37 -13.10
CA LYS A 114 34.27 5.63 -11.75
C LYS A 114 35.57 4.85 -11.42
N ALA A 115 35.97 3.91 -12.27
CA ALA A 115 37.21 3.14 -12.18
C ALA A 115 38.38 3.86 -12.88
#